data_AF-A0A329VY56-F1
#
_entry.id   AF-A0A329VY56-F1
#
_cell.length_a   1.000
_cell.length_b   1.000
_cell.length_c   1.000
_cell.angle_alpha   90.00
_cell.angle_beta   90.00
_cell.angle_gamma   90.00
#
_symmetry.space_group_name_H-M   'P 1'
#
loop_
_entity.id
_entity.type
_entity.pdbx_description
1 polymer ?
#
loop_
_entity_poly.entity_id
_entity_poly.type
_entity_poly.pdbx_seq_one_letter_code
_entity_poly.pdbx_strand_id
1 'polypeptide(L)'
;MSIENTNVAEQTTGKDSVVLGHAEAPAVHSIAIGASPRNSKTISEAAIAIGQNQIAGKQGDAKVVWPIAIGADSVSNGLASIALGQKVTASAAQAVAIGQHSSATEKGSIALGADSIANKPNVVSVGKTGHERKIIHVAAGEISNHSNEAVNGQQLYAESARIDILLDAKNKELEEKIQSLESDIANLTLLVQNSVDDVASLKKRLLDALNY
;
A
#
# COMPACT_ATOMS: atom_id res chain seq x y z
N MET A 1 17.82 -29.43 39.14
CA MET A 1 18.67 -29.62 37.95
C MET A 1 19.32 -28.27 37.68
N SER A 2 20.58 -28.11 38.07
CA SER A 2 21.30 -26.83 37.92
C SER A 2 21.83 -26.78 36.48
N ILE A 3 21.42 -25.77 35.71
CA ILE A 3 22.01 -25.53 34.39
C ILE A 3 23.21 -24.61 34.66
N GLU A 4 24.40 -25.19 34.82
CA GLU A 4 25.63 -24.39 34.83
C GLU A 4 25.79 -23.75 33.44
N ASN A 5 25.72 -22.42 33.42
CA ASN A 5 25.99 -21.61 32.24
C ASN A 5 27.51 -21.55 32.03
N THR A 6 28.04 -22.40 31.15
CA THR A 6 29.48 -22.51 30.86
C THR A 6 30.04 -21.35 30.00
N ASN A 7 29.24 -20.31 29.72
CA ASN A 7 29.68 -19.12 28.98
C ASN A 7 29.93 -17.94 29.94
N VAL A 8 31.14 -17.92 30.52
CA VAL A 8 31.59 -16.97 31.56
C VAL A 8 32.02 -15.61 30.95
N ALA A 9 31.08 -14.87 30.36
CA ALA A 9 31.30 -13.47 30.01
C ALA A 9 30.47 -12.55 30.92
N GLU A 10 30.90 -11.30 31.10
CA GLU A 10 30.25 -10.30 31.97
C GLU A 10 28.73 -10.21 31.72
N GLN A 11 27.94 -10.64 32.68
CA GLN A 11 26.48 -10.56 32.64
C GLN A 11 26.03 -9.46 33.60
N THR A 12 25.47 -8.38 33.05
CA THR A 12 24.75 -7.39 33.85
C THR A 12 23.26 -7.73 33.82
N THR A 13 22.65 -7.92 34.99
CA THR A 13 21.24 -8.32 35.10
C THR A 13 20.48 -7.32 35.95
N GLY A 14 19.46 -6.68 35.37
CA GLY A 14 18.49 -5.85 36.07
C GLY A 14 17.44 -6.71 36.78
N LYS A 15 16.59 -6.06 37.58
CA LYS A 15 15.52 -6.75 38.32
C LYS A 15 14.55 -7.43 37.35
N ASP A 16 14.18 -8.67 37.65
CA ASP A 16 13.21 -9.48 36.89
C ASP A 16 13.59 -9.68 35.41
N SER A 17 14.90 -9.66 35.10
CA SER A 17 15.44 -9.80 33.74
C SER A 17 16.00 -11.20 33.46
N VAL A 18 16.09 -11.56 32.18
CA VAL A 18 16.66 -12.83 31.69
C VAL A 18 17.91 -12.55 30.87
N VAL A 19 19.02 -13.20 31.22
CA VAL A 19 20.29 -13.11 30.49
C VAL A 19 20.76 -14.51 30.10
N LEU A 20 21.10 -14.72 28.83
CA LEU A 20 21.65 -15.97 28.33
C LEU A 20 22.82 -15.73 27.36
N GLY A 21 23.95 -16.39 27.61
CA GLY A 21 25.16 -16.29 26.80
C GLY A 21 25.92 -14.97 27.01
N HIS A 22 26.51 -14.44 25.93
CA HIS A 22 27.25 -13.17 25.96
C HIS A 22 26.24 -12.02 25.82
N ALA A 23 25.68 -11.55 26.94
CA ALA A 23 24.55 -10.64 26.95
C ALA A 23 24.50 -9.77 28.22
N GLU A 24 23.91 -8.58 28.07
CA GLU A 24 23.69 -7.58 29.12
C GLU A 24 22.21 -7.15 29.12
N ALA A 25 21.53 -7.37 30.24
CA ALA A 25 20.17 -6.93 30.48
C ALA A 25 20.08 -5.98 31.69
N PRO A 26 20.73 -4.80 31.70
CA PRO A 26 20.77 -3.90 32.85
C PRO A 26 19.42 -3.26 33.20
N ALA A 27 18.49 -3.18 32.25
CA ALA A 27 17.14 -2.65 32.49
C ALA A 27 16.28 -3.66 33.26
N VAL A 28 15.19 -3.19 33.87
CA VAL A 28 14.21 -4.06 34.54
C VAL A 28 13.31 -4.76 33.54
N HIS A 29 12.85 -5.96 33.88
CA HIS A 29 11.93 -6.79 33.09
C HIS A 29 12.43 -7.13 31.67
N SER A 30 13.73 -7.06 31.39
CA SER A 30 14.27 -7.17 30.04
C SER A 30 14.85 -8.56 29.74
N ILE A 31 14.96 -8.91 28.46
CA ILE A 31 15.49 -10.20 28.02
C ILE A 31 16.67 -9.94 27.07
N ALA A 32 17.86 -10.43 27.41
CA ALA A 32 19.02 -10.38 26.55
C ALA A 32 19.58 -11.80 26.31
N ILE A 33 19.57 -12.24 25.05
CA ILE A 33 20.15 -13.51 24.62
C ILE A 33 21.21 -13.23 23.56
N GLY A 34 22.45 -13.62 23.80
CA GLY A 34 23.57 -13.29 22.92
C GLY A 34 24.60 -14.40 22.79
N ALA A 35 25.42 -14.28 21.75
CA ALA A 35 26.48 -15.23 21.43
C ALA A 35 27.79 -14.48 21.15
N SER A 36 28.92 -15.03 21.59
CA SER A 36 30.24 -14.45 21.34
C SER A 36 30.50 -14.20 19.84
N PRO A 37 31.29 -13.16 19.48
CA PRO A 37 32.10 -12.33 20.36
C PRO A 37 31.47 -10.99 20.76
N ARG A 38 30.27 -10.64 20.28
CA ARG A 38 29.62 -9.36 20.60
C ARG A 38 28.36 -9.58 21.44
N ASN A 39 28.21 -8.77 22.48
CA ASN A 39 27.13 -8.93 23.43
C ASN A 39 25.76 -8.58 22.80
N SER A 40 24.73 -9.26 23.29
CA SER A 40 23.35 -8.78 23.20
C SER A 40 23.13 -7.73 24.29
N LYS A 41 22.50 -6.60 24.00
CA LYS A 41 22.27 -5.56 25.01
C LYS A 41 20.86 -4.97 24.97
N THR A 42 20.16 -5.04 26.10
CA THR A 42 18.95 -4.22 26.32
C THR A 42 19.33 -2.94 27.05
N ILE A 43 18.75 -1.82 26.65
CA ILE A 43 18.98 -0.50 27.27
C ILE A 43 17.73 0.00 28.01
N SER A 44 16.56 -0.32 27.49
CA SER A 44 15.27 0.19 27.96
C SER A 44 14.50 -0.85 28.78
N GLU A 45 13.59 -0.37 29.65
CA GLU A 45 12.69 -1.23 30.41
C GLU A 45 11.87 -2.14 29.48
N ALA A 46 11.72 -3.40 29.91
CA ALA A 46 10.95 -4.43 29.22
C ALA A 46 11.35 -4.63 27.74
N ALA A 47 12.60 -4.34 27.41
CA ALA A 47 13.18 -4.57 26.10
C ALA A 47 13.55 -6.04 25.87
N ILE A 48 13.55 -6.47 24.61
CA ILE A 48 14.03 -7.79 24.19
C ILE A 48 15.15 -7.61 23.18
N ALA A 49 16.33 -8.16 23.48
CA ALA A 49 17.50 -8.17 22.60
C ALA A 49 17.95 -9.61 22.35
N ILE A 50 17.91 -10.07 21.10
CA ILE A 50 18.39 -11.41 20.73
C ILE A 50 19.32 -11.32 19.53
N GLY A 51 20.55 -11.82 19.66
CA GLY A 51 21.55 -11.79 18.59
C GLY A 51 22.87 -11.17 19.03
N GLN A 52 23.65 -10.70 18.05
CA GLN A 52 24.94 -10.04 18.26
C GLN A 52 24.87 -8.57 17.88
N ASN A 53 25.41 -7.68 18.72
CA ASN A 53 25.60 -6.25 18.39
C ASN A 53 24.30 -5.47 18.09
N GLN A 54 23.15 -5.98 18.51
CA GLN A 54 21.87 -5.28 18.42
C GLN A 54 21.68 -4.29 19.56
N ILE A 55 20.76 -3.35 19.34
CA ILE A 55 20.36 -2.33 20.31
C ILE A 55 18.85 -2.42 20.51
N ALA A 56 18.40 -2.85 21.69
CA ALA A 56 17.01 -2.75 22.11
C ALA A 56 16.86 -1.65 23.19
N GLY A 57 16.52 -0.45 22.75
CA GLY A 57 16.32 0.72 23.60
C GLY A 57 17.18 1.92 23.21
N LYS A 58 17.03 3.00 23.98
CA LYS A 58 17.67 4.28 23.70
C LYS A 58 18.29 4.84 24.98
N GLN A 59 19.59 5.05 24.94
CA GLN A 59 20.33 5.56 26.10
C GLN A 59 19.87 6.98 26.45
N GLY A 60 19.64 7.22 27.74
CA GLY A 60 19.24 8.54 28.25
C GLY A 60 17.78 8.92 27.98
N ASP A 61 16.96 8.00 27.46
CA ASP A 61 15.55 8.26 27.16
C ASP A 61 14.64 7.25 27.87
N ALA A 62 14.26 7.57 29.11
CA ALA A 62 13.39 6.74 29.94
C ALA A 62 11.97 6.56 29.37
N LYS A 63 11.59 7.34 28.34
CA LYS A 63 10.30 7.17 27.68
C LYS A 63 10.32 6.02 26.67
N VAL A 64 11.49 5.57 26.23
CA VAL A 64 11.59 4.40 25.35
C VAL A 64 11.49 3.16 26.22
N VAL A 65 10.37 2.47 26.11
CA VAL A 65 10.07 1.17 26.76
C VAL A 65 9.52 0.19 25.72
N TRP A 66 9.62 -1.11 26.00
CA TRP A 66 9.18 -2.20 25.10
C TRP A 66 9.82 -2.30 23.69
N PRO A 67 11.08 -1.88 23.45
CA PRO A 67 11.71 -2.15 22.16
C PRO A 67 12.10 -3.62 22.02
N ILE A 68 11.93 -4.18 20.82
CA ILE A 68 12.33 -5.55 20.49
C ILE A 68 13.34 -5.48 19.34
N ALA A 69 14.58 -5.91 19.58
CA ALA A 69 15.62 -6.06 18.56
C ALA A 69 16.06 -7.53 18.49
N ILE A 70 15.74 -8.20 17.38
CA ILE A 70 16.06 -9.61 17.16
C ILE A 70 16.80 -9.74 15.83
N GLY A 71 18.05 -10.18 15.89
CA GLY A 71 18.94 -10.34 14.74
C GLY A 71 20.18 -9.45 14.85
N ALA A 72 21.28 -9.90 14.25
CA ALA A 72 22.57 -9.22 14.36
C ALA A 72 22.51 -7.80 13.80
N ASP A 73 23.12 -6.85 14.50
CA ASP A 73 23.16 -5.42 14.15
C ASP A 73 21.76 -4.76 14.01
N SER A 74 20.69 -5.37 14.53
CA SER A 74 19.38 -4.73 14.53
C SER A 74 19.29 -3.61 15.57
N VAL A 75 18.51 -2.59 15.28
CA VAL A 75 18.32 -1.41 16.13
C VAL A 75 16.84 -1.15 16.30
N SER A 76 16.33 -1.37 17.50
CA SER A 76 15.00 -0.96 17.94
C SER A 76 15.17 0.06 19.05
N ASN A 77 15.04 1.35 18.74
CA ASN A 77 15.25 2.44 19.70
C ASN A 77 14.10 3.46 19.76
N GLY A 78 12.98 3.16 19.09
CA GLY A 78 11.71 3.83 19.30
C GLY A 78 10.88 3.21 20.43
N LEU A 79 10.02 4.00 21.07
CA LEU A 79 9.02 3.50 22.04
C LEU A 79 8.16 2.40 21.39
N ALA A 80 8.06 1.22 22.02
CA ALA A 80 7.30 0.08 21.51
C ALA A 80 7.62 -0.31 20.06
N SER A 81 8.88 -0.15 19.65
CA SER A 81 9.33 -0.49 18.30
C SER A 81 9.76 -1.95 18.19
N ILE A 82 9.74 -2.51 16.98
CA ILE A 82 10.15 -3.89 16.69
C ILE A 82 11.09 -3.89 15.48
N ALA A 83 12.28 -4.43 15.65
CA ALA A 83 13.27 -4.67 14.61
C ALA A 83 13.59 -6.18 14.55
N LEU A 84 13.18 -6.86 13.47
CA LEU A 84 13.36 -8.30 13.30
C LEU A 84 14.13 -8.62 12.01
N GLY A 85 15.38 -9.07 12.15
CA GLY A 85 16.29 -9.42 11.06
C GLY A 85 17.68 -8.85 11.26
N GLN A 86 18.60 -9.13 10.33
CA GLN A 86 19.94 -8.56 10.36
C GLN A 86 19.93 -7.09 9.89
N LYS A 87 20.63 -6.19 10.59
CA LYS A 87 20.78 -4.76 10.20
C LYS A 87 19.46 -4.04 9.98
N VAL A 88 18.45 -4.38 10.77
CA VAL A 88 17.12 -3.77 10.71
C VAL A 88 17.08 -2.53 11.58
N THR A 89 16.38 -1.48 11.15
CA THR A 89 16.19 -0.26 11.96
C THR A 89 14.71 0.02 12.19
N ALA A 90 14.29 0.08 13.45
CA ALA A 90 12.98 0.58 13.87
C ALA A 90 13.20 1.70 14.91
N SER A 91 13.19 2.95 14.46
CA SER A 91 13.68 4.09 15.27
C SER A 91 12.61 5.06 15.73
N ALA A 92 11.40 4.97 15.18
CA ALA A 92 10.27 5.77 15.62
C ALA A 92 9.35 5.03 16.59
N ALA A 93 8.52 5.80 17.31
CA ALA A 93 7.51 5.24 18.19
C ALA A 93 6.54 4.34 17.41
N GLN A 94 6.29 3.14 17.93
CA GLN A 94 5.41 2.12 17.36
C GLN A 94 5.83 1.67 15.94
N ALA A 95 7.09 1.89 15.56
CA ALA A 95 7.60 1.45 14.27
C ALA A 95 7.92 -0.05 14.28
N VAL A 96 7.62 -0.73 13.18
CA VAL A 96 7.90 -2.17 13.00
C VAL A 96 8.70 -2.35 11.73
N ALA A 97 9.87 -2.96 11.80
CA ALA A 97 10.68 -3.31 10.65
C ALA A 97 11.02 -4.81 10.69
N ILE A 98 10.72 -5.51 9.61
CA ILE A 98 10.89 -6.96 9.51
C ILE A 98 11.57 -7.31 8.18
N GLY A 99 12.70 -8.01 8.25
CA GLY A 99 13.50 -8.45 7.11
C GLY A 99 14.82 -7.68 7.01
N GLN A 100 15.87 -8.36 6.54
CA GLN A 100 17.23 -7.82 6.51
C GLN A 100 17.30 -6.44 5.85
N HIS A 101 18.02 -5.48 6.46
CA HIS A 101 18.13 -4.09 6.01
C HIS A 101 16.82 -3.28 5.92
N SER A 102 15.70 -3.81 6.42
CA SER A 102 14.46 -3.02 6.48
C SER A 102 14.59 -1.86 7.47
N SER A 103 13.88 -0.76 7.18
CA SER A 103 13.97 0.48 7.94
C SER A 103 12.60 1.13 8.11
N ALA A 104 12.13 1.25 9.34
CA ALA A 104 10.92 1.96 9.72
C ALA A 104 11.28 3.13 10.64
N THR A 105 11.24 4.35 10.09
CA THR A 105 11.79 5.56 10.75
C THR A 105 10.72 6.58 11.12
N GLU A 106 9.45 6.30 10.83
CA GLU A 106 8.33 7.19 11.11
C GLU A 106 7.32 6.58 12.08
N LYS A 107 6.58 7.43 12.79
CA LYS A 107 5.63 6.98 13.83
C LYS A 107 4.59 6.02 13.26
N GLY A 108 4.41 4.86 13.90
CA GLY A 108 3.43 3.86 13.50
C GLY A 108 3.67 3.26 12.11
N SER A 109 4.88 3.41 11.56
CA SER A 109 5.23 2.88 10.25
C SER A 109 5.67 1.42 10.32
N ILE A 110 5.35 0.65 9.28
CA ILE A 110 5.71 -0.77 9.15
C ILE A 110 6.52 -0.96 7.87
N ALA A 111 7.77 -1.42 7.97
CA ALA A 111 8.58 -1.85 6.83
C ALA A 111 8.61 -3.38 6.77
N LEU A 112 8.01 -3.97 5.73
CA LEU A 112 7.80 -5.41 5.62
C LEU A 112 8.56 -6.00 4.42
N GLY A 113 9.61 -6.77 4.73
CA GLY A 113 10.47 -7.46 3.76
C GLY A 113 11.87 -6.85 3.69
N ALA A 114 12.85 -7.62 3.19
CA ALA A 114 14.24 -7.16 3.10
C ALA A 114 14.36 -5.84 2.30
N ASP A 115 15.25 -4.95 2.72
CA ASP A 115 15.48 -3.63 2.10
C ASP A 115 14.24 -2.69 2.01
N SER A 116 13.13 -3.02 2.68
CA SER A 116 11.93 -2.16 2.66
C SER A 116 12.14 -0.91 3.49
N ILE A 117 11.62 0.23 3.02
CA ILE A 117 11.76 1.52 3.70
C ILE A 117 10.36 2.08 3.96
N ALA A 118 10.02 2.28 5.23
CA ALA A 118 8.82 2.96 5.68
C ALA A 118 9.21 4.32 6.29
N ASN A 119 9.20 5.35 5.45
CA ASN A 119 9.63 6.72 5.76
C ASN A 119 8.45 7.72 5.76
N LYS A 120 7.24 7.23 6.04
CA LYS A 120 6.04 8.05 6.26
C LYS A 120 5.29 7.55 7.50
N PRO A 121 4.63 8.42 8.27
CA PRO A 121 3.88 8.00 9.43
C PRO A 121 2.64 7.19 9.03
N ASN A 122 2.28 6.18 9.85
CA ASN A 122 1.08 5.37 9.70
C ASN A 122 0.93 4.66 8.34
N VAL A 123 2.03 4.11 7.79
CA VAL A 123 2.00 3.33 6.53
C VAL A 123 2.56 1.94 6.71
N VAL A 124 2.15 1.01 5.85
CA VAL A 124 2.84 -0.26 5.63
C VAL A 124 3.58 -0.16 4.29
N SER A 125 4.90 -0.16 4.32
CA SER A 125 5.75 -0.24 3.13
C SER A 125 6.18 -1.68 2.91
N VAL A 126 5.88 -2.21 1.72
CA VAL A 126 6.30 -3.54 1.29
C VAL A 126 7.53 -3.50 0.39
N GLY A 127 8.26 -2.38 0.33
CA GLY A 127 9.42 -2.21 -0.54
C GLY A 127 10.08 -0.83 -0.41
N LYS A 128 10.73 -0.39 -1.48
CA LYS A 128 11.28 0.97 -1.63
C LYS A 128 11.16 1.40 -3.08
N THR A 129 11.42 2.68 -3.37
CA THR A 129 11.40 3.21 -4.74
C THR A 129 12.26 2.35 -5.69
N GLY A 130 11.67 1.91 -6.80
CA GLY A 130 12.30 1.06 -7.81
C GLY A 130 12.47 -0.41 -7.42
N HIS A 131 11.99 -0.79 -6.23
CA HIS A 131 12.01 -2.16 -5.69
C HIS A 131 10.66 -2.46 -5.01
N GLU A 132 9.58 -2.15 -5.72
CA GLU A 132 8.22 -2.41 -5.28
C GLU A 132 7.92 -3.93 -5.30
N ARG A 133 7.04 -4.37 -4.41
CA ARG A 133 6.58 -5.75 -4.36
C ARG A 133 5.11 -5.86 -4.75
N LYS A 134 4.75 -6.98 -5.36
CA LYS A 134 3.36 -7.36 -5.58
C LYS A 134 2.77 -7.91 -4.28
N ILE A 135 1.52 -7.55 -4.00
CA ILE A 135 0.71 -8.17 -2.95
C ILE A 135 -0.26 -9.11 -3.67
N ILE A 136 -0.09 -10.42 -3.47
CA ILE A 136 -0.87 -11.47 -4.16
C ILE A 136 -1.74 -12.24 -3.16
N HIS A 137 -2.72 -12.98 -3.66
CA HIS A 137 -3.74 -13.68 -2.87
C HIS A 137 -4.64 -12.75 -2.04
N VAL A 138 -4.94 -11.57 -2.58
CA VAL A 138 -5.90 -10.63 -2.03
C VAL A 138 -7.31 -11.04 -2.47
N ALA A 139 -8.16 -11.44 -1.52
CA ALA A 139 -9.58 -11.66 -1.78
C ALA A 139 -10.25 -10.38 -2.28
N ALA A 140 -11.40 -10.50 -2.95
CA ALA A 140 -12.13 -9.31 -3.39
C ALA A 140 -12.61 -8.52 -2.17
N GLY A 141 -12.26 -7.25 -2.11
CA GLY A 141 -12.71 -6.37 -1.04
C GLY A 141 -14.17 -5.95 -1.21
N GLU A 142 -14.82 -5.48 -0.15
CA GLU A 142 -16.13 -4.85 -0.29
C GLU A 142 -16.04 -3.56 -1.13
N ILE A 143 -16.92 -3.41 -2.13
CA ILE A 143 -17.05 -2.16 -2.90
C ILE A 143 -18.24 -1.37 -2.38
N SER A 144 -17.98 -0.44 -1.46
CA SER A 144 -18.97 0.49 -0.91
C SER A 144 -18.29 1.79 -0.50
N ASN A 145 -19.07 2.86 -0.25
CA ASN A 145 -18.56 4.17 0.17
C ASN A 145 -18.07 4.22 1.63
N HIS A 146 -18.11 3.10 2.34
CA HIS A 146 -17.58 2.97 3.71
C HIS A 146 -16.50 1.88 3.82
N SER A 147 -16.12 1.24 2.70
CA SER A 147 -15.11 0.18 2.68
C SER A 147 -13.70 0.73 2.90
N ASN A 148 -12.91 0.01 3.70
CA ASN A 148 -11.47 0.23 3.89
C ASN A 148 -10.65 -0.97 3.41
N GLU A 149 -11.25 -1.83 2.59
CA GLU A 149 -10.62 -3.06 2.11
C GLU A 149 -9.80 -2.82 0.85
N ALA A 150 -8.77 -3.64 0.63
CA ALA A 150 -7.99 -3.59 -0.59
C ALA A 150 -8.78 -4.15 -1.77
N VAL A 151 -8.85 -3.40 -2.87
CA VAL A 151 -9.46 -3.86 -4.13
C VAL A 151 -8.44 -4.70 -4.90
N ASN A 152 -8.85 -5.86 -5.38
CA ASN A 152 -7.98 -6.74 -6.16
C ASN A 152 -8.17 -6.57 -7.68
N GLY A 153 -7.32 -7.24 -8.48
CA GLY A 153 -7.36 -7.12 -9.94
C GLY A 153 -8.64 -7.63 -10.60
N GLN A 154 -9.32 -8.64 -10.02
CA GLN A 154 -10.57 -9.17 -10.56
C GLN A 154 -11.69 -8.11 -10.50
N GLN A 155 -11.74 -7.34 -9.41
CA GLN A 155 -12.73 -6.29 -9.25
C GLN A 155 -12.52 -5.13 -10.23
N LEU A 156 -11.26 -4.68 -10.39
CA LEU A 156 -10.94 -3.64 -11.36
C LEU A 156 -11.24 -4.11 -12.80
N TYR A 157 -10.92 -5.36 -13.13
CA TYR A 157 -11.23 -5.94 -14.44
C TYR A 157 -12.75 -6.00 -14.70
N ALA A 158 -13.54 -6.39 -13.69
CA ALA A 158 -15.00 -6.43 -13.81
C ALA A 158 -15.60 -5.03 -14.07
N GLU A 159 -15.04 -3.98 -13.45
CA GLU A 159 -15.47 -2.60 -13.68
C GLU A 159 -15.07 -2.11 -15.08
N SER A 160 -13.85 -2.40 -15.53
CA SER A 160 -13.43 -2.10 -16.91
C SER A 160 -14.34 -2.75 -17.95
N ALA A 161 -14.68 -4.03 -17.77
CA ALA A 161 -15.61 -4.73 -18.66
C ALA A 161 -17.02 -4.13 -18.64
N ARG A 162 -17.51 -3.65 -17.49
CA ARG A 162 -18.79 -2.92 -17.40
C ARG A 162 -18.76 -1.61 -18.18
N ILE A 163 -17.66 -0.86 -18.08
CA ILE A 163 -17.47 0.41 -18.81
C ILE A 163 -17.48 0.15 -20.32
N ASP A 164 -16.79 -0.88 -20.80
CA ASP A 164 -16.76 -1.23 -22.23
C ASP A 164 -18.18 -1.54 -22.76
N ILE A 165 -18.94 -2.34 -22.02
CA ILE A 165 -20.35 -2.66 -22.36
C ILE A 165 -21.22 -1.39 -22.40
N LEU A 166 -21.04 -0.49 -21.43
CA LEU A 166 -21.80 0.77 -21.37
C LEU A 166 -21.46 1.70 -22.54
N LEU A 167 -20.19 1.76 -22.94
CA LEU A 167 -19.74 2.57 -24.08
C LEU A 167 -20.32 2.03 -25.39
N ASP A 168 -20.28 0.72 -25.61
CA ASP A 168 -20.87 0.09 -26.80
C ASP A 168 -22.38 0.35 -26.89
N ALA A 169 -23.09 0.20 -25.77
CA ALA A 169 -24.52 0.49 -25.72
C ALA A 169 -24.84 1.95 -26.06
N LYS A 170 -24.03 2.90 -25.56
CA LYS A 170 -24.22 4.33 -25.85
C LYS A 170 -23.84 4.72 -27.27
N ASN A 171 -22.83 4.10 -27.86
CA ASN A 171 -22.48 4.31 -29.26
C ASN A 171 -23.61 3.81 -30.17
N LYS A 172 -24.18 2.64 -29.89
CA LYS A 172 -25.32 2.14 -30.64
C LYS A 172 -26.55 3.04 -30.53
N GLU A 173 -26.86 3.54 -29.33
CA GLU A 173 -27.96 4.50 -29.14
C GLU A 173 -27.73 5.77 -29.98
N LEU A 174 -26.48 6.23 -30.07
CA LEU A 174 -26.12 7.38 -30.89
C LEU A 174 -26.23 7.06 -32.39
N GLU A 175 -25.79 5.89 -32.84
CA GLU A 175 -25.90 5.43 -34.22
C GLU A 175 -27.37 5.35 -34.67
N GLU A 176 -28.26 4.81 -33.83
CA GLU A 176 -29.71 4.77 -34.11
C GLU A 176 -30.32 6.17 -34.21
N LYS A 177 -29.92 7.09 -33.33
CA LYS A 177 -30.35 8.50 -33.40
C LYS A 177 -29.85 9.19 -34.68
N ILE A 178 -28.62 8.92 -35.10
CA ILE A 178 -28.05 9.45 -36.35
C ILE A 178 -28.85 8.93 -37.54
N GLN A 179 -29.13 7.63 -37.62
CA GLN A 179 -29.92 7.03 -38.70
C GLN A 179 -31.35 7.62 -38.79
N SER A 180 -31.99 7.87 -37.64
CA SER A 180 -33.30 8.54 -37.60
C SER A 180 -33.22 9.94 -38.20
N LEU A 181 -32.21 10.74 -37.81
CA LEU A 181 -32.01 12.08 -38.34
C LEU A 181 -31.70 12.06 -39.85
N GLU A 182 -30.91 11.09 -40.32
CA GLU A 182 -30.63 10.90 -41.75
C GLU A 182 -31.91 10.59 -42.54
N SER A 183 -32.80 9.74 -42.00
CA SER A 183 -34.10 9.47 -42.63
C SER A 183 -35.01 10.70 -42.66
N ASP A 184 -35.05 11.48 -41.58
CA ASP A 184 -35.83 12.72 -41.53
C ASP A 184 -35.34 13.74 -42.56
N ILE A 185 -34.00 13.89 -42.68
CA ILE A 185 -33.38 14.77 -43.69
C ILE A 185 -33.70 14.31 -45.12
N ALA A 186 -33.70 12.99 -45.38
CA ALA A 186 -34.05 12.45 -46.69
C ALA A 186 -35.52 12.74 -47.05
N ASN A 187 -36.43 12.54 -46.09
CA ASN A 187 -37.86 12.86 -46.26
C ASN A 187 -38.08 14.35 -46.51
N LEU A 188 -37.40 15.23 -45.75
CA LEU A 188 -37.45 16.68 -45.96
C LEU A 188 -36.92 17.09 -47.34
N THR A 189 -35.84 16.46 -47.80
CA THR A 189 -35.26 16.73 -49.12
C THR A 189 -36.24 16.38 -50.24
N LEU A 190 -36.94 15.25 -50.13
CA LEU A 190 -37.96 14.83 -51.09
C LEU A 190 -39.17 15.80 -51.09
N LEU A 191 -39.61 16.24 -49.91
CA LEU A 191 -40.71 17.21 -49.80
C LEU A 191 -40.34 18.57 -50.42
N VAL A 192 -39.11 19.03 -50.22
CA VAL A 192 -38.59 20.24 -50.84
C VAL A 192 -38.52 20.09 -52.36
N GLN A 193 -38.04 18.96 -52.87
CA GLN A 193 -37.98 18.70 -54.32
C GLN A 193 -39.37 18.75 -54.95
N ASN A 194 -40.37 18.08 -54.36
CA ASN A 194 -41.76 18.14 -54.82
C ASN A 194 -42.29 19.57 -54.84
N SER A 195 -41.99 20.36 -53.81
CA SER A 195 -42.41 21.77 -53.73
C SER A 195 -41.75 22.62 -54.84
N VAL A 196 -40.48 22.36 -55.15
CA VAL A 196 -39.77 23.01 -56.26
C VAL A 196 -40.41 22.67 -57.61
N ASP A 197 -40.74 21.40 -57.82
CA ASP A 197 -41.38 20.92 -59.06
C ASP A 197 -42.80 21.49 -59.24
N ASP A 198 -43.56 21.60 -58.15
CA ASP A 198 -44.88 22.24 -58.14
C ASP A 198 -44.78 23.73 -58.50
N VAL A 199 -43.84 24.46 -57.92
CA VAL A 199 -43.59 25.88 -58.24
C VAL A 199 -43.17 26.05 -59.70
N ALA A 200 -42.30 25.18 -60.21
CA ALA A 200 -41.90 25.19 -61.62
C ALA A 200 -43.11 24.94 -62.55
N SER A 201 -43.95 23.98 -62.20
CA SER A 201 -45.17 23.66 -62.96
C SER A 201 -46.18 24.80 -62.94
N LEU A 202 -46.39 25.45 -61.78
CA LEU A 202 -47.23 26.63 -61.65
C LEU A 202 -46.70 27.80 -62.48
N LYS A 203 -45.39 28.05 -62.44
CA LYS A 203 -44.74 29.07 -63.27
C LYS A 203 -44.99 28.84 -64.75
N LYS A 204 -44.83 27.60 -65.24
CA LYS A 204 -45.10 27.25 -66.63
C LYS A 204 -46.56 27.52 -67.02
N ARG A 205 -47.51 27.07 -66.21
CA ARG A 205 -48.96 27.30 -66.44
C ARG A 205 -49.31 28.79 -66.50
N LEU A 206 -48.66 29.62 -65.67
CA LEU A 206 -48.84 31.07 -65.70
C LEU A 206 -48.29 31.69 -66.99
N LEU A 207 -47.10 31.26 -67.44
CA LEU A 207 -46.54 31.72 -68.72
C LEU A 207 -47.45 31.34 -69.89
N ASP A 208 -47.94 30.10 -69.91
CA ASP A 208 -48.86 29.63 -70.95
C ASP A 208 -50.16 30.46 -70.95
N ALA A 209 -50.70 30.81 -69.79
CA ALA A 209 -51.92 31.62 -69.66
C ALA A 209 -51.75 33.10 -70.07
N LEU A 210 -50.52 33.64 -70.07
CA LEU A 210 -50.23 35.04 -70.43
C LEU A 210 -49.90 35.23 -71.92
N ASN A 211 -49.59 34.15 -72.65
CA ASN A 211 -49.22 34.16 -74.07
C ASN A 211 -50.39 33.87 -75.03
N TYR A 212 -51.62 33.75 -74.52
CA TYR A 212 -52.89 33.74 -75.26
C TYR A 212 -53.62 35.06 -75.05
#